data_AF-A0A967HJ61-F1
#
_entry.id   AF-A0A967HJ61-F1
#
_cell.length_a   1.000
_cell.length_b   1.000
_cell.length_c   1.000
_cell.angle_alpha   90.00
_cell.angle_beta   90.00
_cell.angle_gamma   90.00
#
_symmetry.space_group_name_H-M   'P 1'
#
loop_
_entity.id
_entity.type
_entity.pdbx_description
1 polymer ?
#
loop_
_entity_poly.entity_id
_entity_poly.type
_entity_poly.pdbx_seq_one_letter_code
_entity_poly.pdbx_strand_id
1 'polypeptide(L)'
;GFLFVSHTGDIFPSGFMPLAGGNVRADDLVEVYRGSPLFRSLRDRSLLKGKCGVCEYRPVCGGSRARAYAISGDPLEAEPFCSHVPRRWARALEARAAA
;
A
#
# COMPACT_ATOMS: atom_id res chain seq x y z
N GLY A 1 -6.68 10.24 -3.89
CA GLY A 1 -5.26 10.13 -3.45
C GLY A 1 -4.45 11.13 -4.24
N PHE A 2 -3.12 10.97 -4.28
CA PHE A 2 -2.23 11.79 -5.11
C PHE A 2 -1.23 10.89 -5.83
N LEU A 3 -0.40 11.50 -6.68
CA LEU A 3 0.79 10.90 -7.28
C LEU A 3 1.93 11.92 -7.19
N PHE A 4 3.16 11.48 -7.44
CA PHE A 4 4.37 12.29 -7.51
C PHE A 4 5.02 12.09 -8.88
N VAL A 5 5.48 13.17 -9.51
CA VAL A 5 6.25 13.10 -10.76
C VAL A 5 7.68 13.53 -10.43
N SER A 6 8.66 12.68 -10.73
CA SER A 6 10.08 12.99 -10.49
C SER A 6 10.61 14.04 -11.47
N HIS A 7 11.82 14.55 -11.23
CA HIS A 7 12.49 15.46 -12.16
C HIS A 7 12.79 14.82 -13.53
N THR A 8 12.86 13.48 -13.60
CA THR A 8 13.01 12.69 -14.84
C THR A 8 11.67 12.38 -15.51
N GLY A 9 10.54 12.74 -14.90
CA GLY A 9 9.19 12.52 -15.42
C GLY A 9 8.54 11.21 -14.99
N ASP A 10 9.20 10.40 -14.15
CA ASP A 10 8.64 9.14 -13.68
C ASP A 10 7.47 9.38 -12.73
N ILE A 11 6.40 8.61 -12.92
CA ILE A 11 5.14 8.72 -12.18
C ILE A 11 5.16 7.72 -11.03
N PHE A 12 5.22 8.22 -9.80
CA PHE A 12 5.22 7.42 -8.58
C PHE A 12 3.94 7.64 -7.76
N PRO A 13 3.50 6.68 -6.94
CA PRO A 13 2.41 6.92 -6.00
C PRO A 13 2.82 7.76 -4.79
N SER A 14 4.12 7.91 -4.53
CA SER A 14 4.71 8.74 -3.48
C SER A 14 6.18 9.02 -3.82
N GLY A 15 6.70 10.18 -3.42
CA GLY A 15 8.14 10.47 -3.52
C GLY A 15 9.02 9.58 -2.63
N PHE A 16 8.42 8.82 -1.70
CA PHE A 16 9.11 7.88 -0.81
C PHE A 16 8.88 6.41 -1.20
N MET A 17 8.30 6.12 -2.36
CA MET A 17 8.02 4.76 -2.81
C MET A 17 8.47 4.59 -4.26
N PRO A 18 9.67 4.05 -4.50
CA PRO A 18 10.30 4.00 -5.83
C PRO A 18 9.72 2.88 -6.72
N LEU A 19 8.39 2.85 -6.84
CA LEU A 19 7.64 1.99 -7.76
C LEU A 19 7.06 2.86 -8.86
N ALA A 20 7.75 2.94 -10.00
CA ALA A 20 7.31 3.73 -11.14
C ALA A 20 6.09 3.06 -11.79
N GLY A 21 5.05 3.83 -12.05
CA GLY A 21 3.85 3.39 -12.78
C GLY A 21 3.83 3.80 -14.25
N GLY A 22 4.78 4.62 -14.69
CA GLY A 22 4.90 5.18 -16.04
C GLY A 22 5.81 6.42 -16.05
N ASN A 23 5.90 7.12 -17.18
CA ASN A 23 6.64 8.38 -17.33
C ASN A 23 5.84 9.39 -18.15
N VAL A 24 5.68 10.63 -17.65
CA VAL A 24 4.85 11.68 -18.29
C VAL A 24 5.33 12.13 -19.67
N ARG A 25 6.56 11.76 -20.06
CA ARG A 25 7.10 12.04 -21.39
C ARG A 25 6.58 11.07 -22.46
N ALA A 26 6.07 9.91 -22.05
CA ALA A 26 5.62 8.84 -22.94
C ALA A 26 4.17 8.40 -22.67
N ASP A 27 3.70 8.52 -21.43
CA ASP A 27 2.40 8.01 -20.99
C ASP A 27 1.44 9.14 -20.62
N ASP A 28 0.13 8.90 -20.79
CA ASP A 28 -0.90 9.78 -20.27
C ASP A 28 -0.97 9.67 -18.73
N LEU A 29 -0.73 10.79 -18.05
CA LEU A 29 -0.67 10.85 -16.59
C LEU A 29 -1.99 10.42 -15.92
N VAL A 30 -3.13 10.78 -16.52
CA VAL A 30 -4.45 10.49 -15.96
C VAL A 30 -4.76 9.01 -16.09
N GLU A 31 -4.47 8.41 -17.24
CA GLU A 31 -4.64 6.98 -17.48
C GLU A 31 -3.70 6.14 -16.62
N VAL A 32 -2.43 6.53 -16.47
CA VAL A 32 -1.52 5.86 -15.52
C VAL A 32 -2.08 5.92 -14.11
N TYR A 33 -2.52 7.10 -13.66
CA TYR A 33 -3.05 7.26 -12.30
C TYR A 33 -4.32 6.46 -12.05
N ARG A 34 -5.26 6.43 -13.01
CA ARG A 34 -6.57 5.80 -12.85
C ARG A 34 -6.54 4.30 -13.16
N GLY A 35 -5.81 3.93 -14.20
CA GLY A 35 -5.87 2.63 -14.84
C GLY A 35 -4.73 1.67 -14.48
N SER A 36 -3.54 2.16 -14.10
CA SER A 36 -2.41 1.24 -13.95
C SER A 36 -2.61 0.23 -12.81
N PRO A 37 -2.11 -1.01 -12.96
CA PRO A 37 -2.23 -2.05 -11.92
C PRO A 37 -1.68 -1.59 -10.55
N LEU A 38 -0.57 -0.85 -10.55
CA LEU A 38 0.05 -0.31 -9.34
C LEU A 38 -0.89 0.64 -8.60
N PHE A 39 -1.44 1.65 -9.29
CA PHE A 39 -2.30 2.63 -8.62
C PHE A 39 -3.65 2.03 -8.22
N ARG A 40 -4.19 1.08 -9.01
CA ARG A 40 -5.42 0.35 -8.68
C ARG A 40 -5.23 -0.52 -7.44
N SER A 41 -4.15 -1.27 -7.34
CA SER A 41 -3.90 -2.15 -6.18
C SER A 41 -3.74 -1.35 -4.89
N LEU A 42 -3.06 -0.20 -4.94
CA LEU A 42 -2.90 0.68 -3.77
C LEU A 42 -4.20 1.31 -3.26
N ARG A 43 -5.22 1.42 -4.12
CA ARG A 43 -6.56 1.88 -3.75
C ARG A 43 -7.46 0.76 -3.25
N ASP A 44 -7.18 -0.47 -3.64
CA ASP A 44 -7.95 -1.63 -3.23
C ASP A 44 -7.55 -2.09 -1.83
N ARG A 45 -8.34 -1.63 -0.85
CA ARG A 45 -8.16 -1.97 0.57
C ARG A 45 -8.38 -3.46 0.85
N SER A 46 -9.03 -4.20 -0.04
CA SER A 46 -9.20 -5.64 0.12
C SER A 46 -7.90 -6.42 -0.04
N LEU A 47 -6.92 -5.84 -0.75
CA LEU A 47 -5.61 -6.45 -1.00
C LEU A 47 -4.60 -6.25 0.13
N LEU A 48 -4.95 -5.47 1.17
CA LEU A 48 -4.04 -5.27 2.30
C LEU A 48 -3.78 -6.58 3.02
N LYS A 49 -2.51 -6.84 3.34
CA LYS A 49 -2.02 -8.04 4.00
C LYS A 49 -1.79 -7.83 5.49
N GLY A 50 -1.36 -8.88 6.16
CA GLY A 50 -1.05 -8.90 7.59
C GLY A 50 -2.20 -8.39 8.45
N LYS A 51 -1.87 -7.71 9.55
CA LYS A 51 -2.88 -7.15 10.46
C LYS A 51 -3.81 -6.13 9.80
N CYS A 52 -3.31 -5.39 8.81
CA CYS A 52 -4.10 -4.38 8.10
C CYS A 52 -5.23 -5.03 7.28
N GLY A 53 -5.02 -6.24 6.75
CA GLY A 53 -6.03 -6.97 5.96
C GLY A 53 -7.28 -7.36 6.74
N VAL A 54 -7.14 -7.60 8.05
CA VAL A 54 -8.25 -8.00 8.95
C VAL A 54 -8.65 -6.90 9.93
N CYS A 55 -8.04 -5.72 9.82
CA CYS A 55 -8.26 -4.58 10.71
C CYS A 55 -9.70 -4.04 10.61
N GLU A 56 -10.31 -3.74 11.76
CA GLU A 56 -11.60 -3.08 11.86
C GLU A 56 -11.59 -1.66 11.25
N TYR A 57 -10.43 -1.00 11.25
CA TYR A 57 -10.25 0.33 10.66
C TYR A 57 -9.91 0.29 9.16
N ARG A 58 -9.82 -0.89 8.53
CA ARG A 58 -9.47 -1.05 7.10
C ARG A 58 -10.26 -0.14 6.14
N PRO A 59 -11.57 0.14 6.34
CA PRO A 59 -12.31 1.03 5.43
C PRO A 59 -11.79 2.47 5.38
N VAL A 60 -11.21 2.96 6.49
CA VAL A 60 -10.77 4.36 6.62
C VAL A 60 -9.25 4.48 6.67
N CYS A 61 -8.57 3.56 7.35
CA CYS A 61 -7.13 3.50 7.51
C CYS A 61 -6.53 2.43 6.58
N GLY A 62 -5.40 2.76 5.96
CA GLY A 62 -4.53 1.78 5.30
C GLY A 62 -3.13 1.78 5.89
N GLY A 63 -2.72 2.87 6.55
CA GLY A 63 -1.34 3.12 6.92
C GLY A 63 -0.50 3.64 5.74
N SER A 64 0.77 3.94 5.99
CA SER A 64 1.70 4.36 4.93
C SER A 64 2.05 3.17 4.03
N ARG A 65 1.77 3.27 2.73
CA ARG A 65 2.16 2.23 1.75
C ARG A 65 3.65 2.30 1.43
N ALA A 66 4.21 3.52 1.45
CA ALA A 66 5.64 3.75 1.28
C ALA A 66 6.46 3.08 2.41
N ARG A 67 6.02 3.16 3.67
CA ARG A 67 6.72 2.49 4.78
C ARG A 67 6.55 0.98 4.76
N ALA A 68 5.37 0.48 4.38
CA ALA A 68 5.19 -0.96 4.15
C ALA A 68 6.21 -1.44 3.12
N TYR A 69 6.26 -0.80 1.94
CA TYR A 69 7.22 -1.13 0.89
C TYR A 69 8.67 -1.01 1.33
N ALA A 70 9.06 0.06 2.02
CA ALA A 70 10.44 0.27 2.45
C ALA A 70 10.96 -0.82 3.40
N ILE A 71 10.08 -1.47 4.17
CA ILE A 71 10.46 -2.51 5.14
C ILE A 71 10.29 -3.91 4.56
N SER A 72 9.25 -4.17 3.77
CA SER A 72 8.92 -5.53 3.31
C SER A 72 9.21 -5.78 1.82
N GLY A 73 9.42 -4.74 1.02
CA GLY A 73 9.41 -4.82 -0.44
C GLY A 73 8.01 -4.97 -1.06
N ASP A 74 6.94 -4.94 -0.26
CA ASP A 74 5.55 -5.05 -0.73
C ASP A 74 4.70 -3.90 -0.18
N PRO A 75 4.15 -3.02 -1.03
CA PRO A 75 3.37 -1.87 -0.56
C PRO A 75 2.00 -2.26 0.04
N LEU A 76 1.54 -3.49 -0.16
CA LEU A 76 0.28 -4.01 0.36
C LEU A 76 0.44 -4.68 1.74
N GLU A 77 1.67 -4.81 2.23
CA GLU A 77 1.91 -5.32 3.58
C GLU A 77 1.39 -4.40 4.68
N ALA A 78 1.35 -4.96 5.90
CA ALA A 78 0.96 -4.22 7.08
C ALA A 78 1.88 -3.01 7.30
N GLU A 79 1.28 -1.90 7.76
CA GLU A 79 2.07 -0.74 8.15
C GLU A 79 2.91 -1.08 9.40
N PRO A 80 4.25 -0.95 9.34
CA PRO A 80 5.16 -1.53 10.33
C PRO A 80 5.19 -0.80 11.68
N PHE A 81 4.74 0.46 11.74
CA PHE A 81 4.81 1.31 12.93
C PHE A 81 3.45 1.58 13.58
N CYS A 82 2.39 1.02 13.04
CA CYS A 82 1.06 1.03 13.64
C CYS A 82 1.13 0.27 14.98
N SER A 83 0.75 0.90 16.09
CA SER A 83 0.69 0.22 17.40
C SER A 83 -0.60 -0.56 17.62
N HIS A 84 -1.64 -0.28 16.83
CA HIS A 84 -2.93 -0.98 16.95
C HIS A 84 -2.80 -2.46 16.57
N VAL A 85 -3.42 -3.31 17.39
CA VAL A 85 -3.54 -4.75 17.17
C VAL A 85 -5.02 -5.09 16.99
N PRO A 86 -5.47 -5.39 15.76
CA PRO A 86 -6.85 -5.78 15.51
C PRO A 86 -7.24 -7.05 16.27
N ARG A 87 -8.47 -7.09 16.81
CA ARG A 87 -8.99 -8.27 17.52
C ARG A 87 -8.90 -9.55 16.70
N ARG A 88 -9.23 -9.48 15.39
CA ARG A 88 -9.15 -10.61 14.47
C ARG A 88 -7.71 -11.07 14.23
N TRP A 89 -6.75 -10.15 14.27
CA TRP A 89 -5.34 -10.47 14.12
C TRP A 89 -4.79 -11.17 15.37
N ALA A 90 -5.09 -10.66 16.56
CA ALA A 90 -4.69 -11.28 17.83
C ALA A 90 -5.17 -12.74 17.93
N ARG A 91 -6.46 -12.99 17.65
CA ARG A 91 -7.02 -14.36 17.64
C ARG A 91 -6.32 -15.29 16.65
N ALA A 92 -5.95 -14.77 15.47
CA ALA A 92 -5.24 -15.57 14.47
C ALA A 92 -3.81 -15.92 14.93
N LEU A 93 -3.13 -15.02 15.65
CA LEU A 93 -1.81 -15.32 16.23
C LEU A 93 -1.90 -16.36 17.35
N GLU A 94 -2.88 -16.25 18.25
CA GLU A 94 -3.13 -17.23 19.31
C GLU A 94 -3.39 -18.62 18.73
N ALA A 95 -4.26 -18.72 17.72
CA ALA A 95 -4.57 -19.98 17.05
C ALA A 95 -3.34 -20.62 16.38
N ARG A 96 -2.42 -19.80 15.82
CA ARG A 96 -1.17 -20.28 15.20
C ARG A 96 -0.14 -20.71 16.24
N ALA A 97 -0.13 -20.11 17.42
CA ALA A 97 0.77 -20.49 18.50
C ALA A 97 0.32 -21.78 19.22
N ALA A 98 -0.97 -22.09 19.16
CA ALA A 98 -1.55 -23.30 19.73
C ALA A 98 -1.50 -24.54 18.80
N ALA A 99 -1.04 -24.37 17.56
CA ALA A 99 -0.90 -25.41 16.55
C ALA A 99 0.57 -25.81 16.36
#